data_AF-A0A926Y6B5-F1
#
_entry.id   AF-A0A926Y6B5-F1
#
_cell.length_a   1.000
_cell.length_b   1.000
_cell.length_c   1.000
_cell.angle_alpha   90.00
_cell.angle_beta   90.00
_cell.angle_gamma   90.00
#
_symmetry.space_group_name_H-M   'P 1'
#
loop_
_entity.id
_entity.type
_entity.pdbx_description
1 polymer ?
#
loop_
_entity_poly.entity_id
_entity_poly.type
_entity_poly.pdbx_seq_one_letter_code
_entity_poly.pdbx_strand_id
1 'polypeptide(L)'
;TYNIVAAHGYFGRLIFQYASFNNSRSLHFFLGAWPVIGIWFTSLGISTMAFNLNGFNFNQSVIDSTGRVINTWADVINRANLGMEVMHERNAHNFPLDLASGVAAPVALQAPVING
;
A
#
# COMPACT_ATOMS: atom_id res chain seq x y z
N THR A 1 19.77 34.13 -3.25
CA THR A 1 20.19 35.16 -4.23
C THR A 1 20.64 34.48 -5.51
N TYR A 2 19.76 34.38 -6.52
CA TYR A 2 20.05 33.76 -7.83
C TYR A 2 19.13 34.34 -8.92
N ASN A 3 19.42 34.09 -10.21
CA ASN A 3 18.61 34.54 -11.33
C ASN A 3 17.64 33.43 -11.81
N ILE A 4 16.34 33.57 -11.50
CA ILE A 4 15.32 32.58 -11.85
C ILE A 4 15.06 32.49 -13.36
N VAL A 5 15.24 33.58 -14.12
CA VAL A 5 15.06 33.57 -15.58
C VAL A 5 16.16 32.73 -16.24
N ALA A 6 17.40 32.87 -15.78
CA ALA A 6 18.51 32.04 -16.25
C ALA A 6 18.32 30.56 -15.86
N ALA A 7 17.90 30.29 -14.63
CA ALA A 7 17.60 28.93 -14.17
C ALA A 7 16.44 28.28 -14.96
N HIS A 8 15.37 29.04 -15.19
CA HIS A 8 14.23 28.60 -16.01
C HIS A 8 14.67 28.32 -17.45
N GLY A 9 15.45 29.20 -18.06
CA GLY A 9 15.99 29.03 -19.41
C GLY A 9 16.90 27.81 -19.55
N TYR A 10 17.74 27.53 -18.54
CA TYR A 10 18.55 26.30 -18.49
C TYR A 10 17.66 25.05 -18.42
N PHE A 11 16.78 24.96 -17.43
CA PHE A 11 15.96 23.75 -17.22
C PHE A 11 14.94 23.54 -18.35
N GLY A 12 14.39 24.62 -18.91
CA GLY A 12 13.47 24.57 -20.05
C GLY A 12 14.14 24.10 -21.35
N ARG A 13 15.46 24.26 -21.49
CA ARG A 13 16.23 23.64 -22.58
C ARG A 13 16.63 22.20 -22.29
N LEU A 14 16.80 21.85 -21.01
CA LEU A 14 17.15 20.48 -20.59
C LEU A 14 16.00 19.49 -20.83
N ILE A 15 14.76 19.88 -20.52
CA ILE A 15 13.56 19.04 -20.67
C ILE A 15 12.70 19.57 -21.83
N PHE A 16 11.87 20.59 -21.57
CA PHE A 16 11.18 21.43 -22.55
C PHE A 16 10.61 22.66 -21.82
N GLN A 17 10.34 23.75 -22.55
CA GLN A 17 10.07 25.07 -21.94
C GLN A 17 8.94 25.08 -20.90
N TYR A 18 7.85 24.35 -21.16
CA TYR A 18 6.68 24.29 -20.27
C TYR A 18 6.84 23.35 -19.06
N ALA A 19 7.88 22.51 -19.02
CA ALA A 19 8.18 21.67 -17.86
C ALA A 19 8.88 22.44 -16.72
N SER A 20 9.27 23.70 -16.96
CA SER A 20 10.07 24.51 -16.05
C SER A 20 9.24 25.57 -15.33
N PHE A 21 9.49 25.76 -14.03
CA PHE A 21 8.85 26.81 -13.25
C PHE A 21 9.54 28.16 -13.49
N ASN A 22 8.81 29.17 -13.93
CA ASN A 22 9.27 30.56 -14.01
C ASN A 22 8.76 31.43 -12.84
N ASN A 23 7.86 30.90 -12.01
CA ASN A 23 7.36 31.52 -10.79
C ASN A 23 7.91 30.80 -9.55
N SER A 24 8.74 31.51 -8.78
CA SER A 24 9.37 30.95 -7.57
C SER A 24 8.37 30.46 -6.54
N ARG A 25 7.22 31.13 -6.37
CA ARG A 25 6.21 30.72 -5.38
C ARG A 25 5.58 29.38 -5.75
N SER A 26 5.28 29.18 -7.04
CA SER A 26 4.76 27.91 -7.55
C SER A 26 5.77 26.79 -7.41
N LEU A 27 7.06 27.06 -7.68
CA LEU A 27 8.15 26.09 -7.45
C LEU A 27 8.20 25.66 -5.98
N HIS A 28 8.27 26.59 -5.03
CA HIS A 28 8.39 26.26 -3.61
C HIS A 28 7.12 25.59 -3.07
N PHE A 29 5.94 26.00 -3.55
CA PHE A 29 4.70 25.31 -3.24
C PHE A 29 4.72 23.86 -3.72
N PHE A 30 5.15 23.60 -4.97
CA PHE A 30 5.27 22.25 -5.51
C PHE A 30 6.25 21.40 -4.71
N LEU A 31 7.42 21.94 -4.36
CA LEU A 31 8.42 21.26 -3.52
C LEU A 31 7.87 20.86 -2.15
N GLY A 32 6.99 21.67 -1.56
CA GLY A 32 6.32 21.32 -0.30
C GLY A 32 5.17 20.33 -0.51
N ALA A 33 4.30 20.57 -1.49
CA ALA A 33 3.11 19.76 -1.73
C ALA A 33 3.44 18.33 -2.18
N TRP A 34 4.45 18.15 -3.03
CA TRP A 34 4.81 16.86 -3.61
C TRP A 34 5.07 15.76 -2.55
N PRO A 35 6.02 15.92 -1.61
CA PRO A 35 6.25 14.93 -0.57
C PRO A 35 5.08 14.82 0.42
N VAL A 36 4.41 15.92 0.73
CA VAL A 36 3.30 15.95 1.71
C VAL A 36 2.12 15.10 1.22
N ILE A 37 1.71 15.29 -0.04
CA ILE A 37 0.61 14.50 -0.63
C ILE A 37 1.00 13.01 -0.66
N GLY A 38 2.25 12.68 -0.96
CA GLY A 38 2.74 11.29 -0.92
C GLY A 38 2.60 10.66 0.48
N ILE A 39 3.00 11.37 1.53
CA ILE A 39 2.87 10.90 2.91
C ILE A 39 1.41 10.75 3.32
N TRP A 40 0.52 11.65 2.88
CA TRP A 40 -0.92 11.52 3.12
C TRP A 40 -1.46 10.22 2.52
N PHE A 41 -1.12 9.89 1.27
CA PHE A 41 -1.56 8.63 0.67
C PHE A 41 -0.99 7.39 1.37
N THR A 42 0.27 7.41 1.81
CA THR A 42 0.84 6.31 2.60
C THR A 42 0.09 6.11 3.93
N SER A 43 -0.21 7.21 4.62
CA SER A 43 -0.99 7.18 5.87
C SER A 43 -2.40 6.65 5.65
N LEU A 44 -3.08 7.10 4.59
CA LEU A 44 -4.39 6.58 4.20
C LEU A 44 -4.33 5.09 3.85
N GLY A 45 -3.31 4.64 3.12
CA GLY A 45 -3.13 3.23 2.77
C GLY A 45 -2.96 2.32 3.98
N ILE A 46 -2.14 2.71 4.96
CA ILE A 46 -2.03 1.96 6.23
C ILE A 46 -3.36 1.96 6.98
N SER A 47 -4.04 3.11 7.02
CA SER A 47 -5.34 3.25 7.69
C SER A 47 -6.41 2.35 7.07
N THR A 48 -6.40 2.13 5.75
CA THR A 48 -7.33 1.21 5.09
C THR A 48 -6.93 -0.27 5.25
N MET A 49 -5.63 -0.57 5.19
CA MET A 49 -5.13 -1.93 5.43
C MET A 49 -5.38 -2.40 6.87
N ALA A 50 -5.48 -1.47 7.83
CA ALA A 50 -5.90 -1.78 9.20
C ALA A 50 -7.32 -2.37 9.29
N PHE A 51 -8.17 -2.15 8.28
CA PHE A 51 -9.49 -2.76 8.15
C PHE A 51 -9.51 -3.90 7.11
N ASN A 52 -8.35 -4.55 6.89
CA ASN A 52 -8.16 -5.67 5.98
C ASN A 52 -8.50 -5.37 4.50
N LEU A 53 -8.54 -4.09 4.10
CA LEU A 53 -8.57 -3.70 2.69
C LEU A 53 -7.13 -3.65 2.16
N ASN A 54 -6.68 -4.82 1.70
CA ASN A 54 -5.30 -5.06 1.29
C ASN A 54 -4.99 -4.58 -0.13
N GLY A 55 -3.71 -4.65 -0.51
CA GLY A 55 -3.25 -4.38 -1.86
C GLY A 55 -3.78 -5.37 -2.90
N PHE A 56 -3.46 -5.12 -4.17
CA PHE A 56 -3.88 -5.97 -5.27
C PHE A 56 -3.41 -7.42 -5.09
N ASN A 57 -4.28 -8.37 -5.40
CA ASN A 57 -3.98 -9.79 -5.45
C ASN A 57 -4.09 -10.27 -6.90
N PHE A 58 -2.94 -10.64 -7.48
CA PHE A 58 -2.85 -11.18 -8.84
C PHE A 58 -2.30 -12.61 -8.87
N ASN A 59 -2.55 -13.37 -7.81
CA ASN A 59 -2.13 -14.77 -7.72
C ASN A 59 -2.79 -15.57 -8.85
N GLN A 60 -1.99 -16.29 -9.64
CA GLN A 60 -2.44 -17.12 -10.75
C GLN A 60 -3.30 -16.40 -11.80
N SER A 61 -3.10 -15.08 -11.97
CA SER A 61 -3.95 -14.26 -12.85
C SER A 61 -3.74 -14.49 -14.35
N VAL A 62 -2.67 -15.20 -14.76
CA VAL A 62 -2.41 -15.54 -16.17
C VAL A 62 -2.51 -17.05 -16.35
N ILE A 63 -3.38 -17.47 -17.27
CA ILE A 63 -3.70 -18.87 -17.53
C ILE A 63 -3.56 -19.13 -19.04
N ASP A 64 -3.02 -20.27 -19.42
CA ASP A 64 -2.92 -20.69 -20.81
C ASP A 64 -4.23 -21.30 -21.35
N SER A 65 -4.28 -21.63 -22.64
CA SER A 65 -5.47 -22.23 -23.27
C SER A 65 -5.85 -23.62 -22.71
N THR A 66 -4.95 -24.28 -21.99
CA THR A 66 -5.17 -25.59 -21.36
C THR A 66 -5.59 -25.47 -19.89
N GLY A 67 -5.71 -24.25 -19.36
CA GLY A 67 -6.05 -24.01 -17.95
C GLY A 67 -4.85 -24.05 -17.00
N ARG A 68 -3.61 -24.06 -17.51
CA ARG A 68 -2.40 -24.05 -16.67
C ARG A 68 -2.01 -22.63 -16.30
N VAL A 69 -1.62 -22.45 -15.06
CA VAL A 69 -1.12 -21.18 -14.55
C VAL A 69 0.25 -20.86 -15.13
N ILE A 70 0.40 -19.66 -15.69
CA ILE A 70 1.69 -19.07 -16.07
C ILE A 70 2.12 -18.14 -14.95
N ASN A 71 3.13 -18.55 -14.18
CA ASN A 71 3.62 -17.73 -13.05
C ASN A 71 4.18 -16.39 -13.55
N THR A 72 3.85 -15.33 -12.80
CA THR A 72 4.29 -13.95 -13.00
C THR A 72 5.14 -13.48 -11.82
N TRP A 73 5.59 -12.22 -11.86
CA TRP A 73 6.24 -11.61 -10.69
C TRP A 73 5.33 -11.55 -9.46
N ALA A 74 4.00 -11.45 -9.64
CA ALA A 74 3.06 -11.47 -8.52
C ALA A 74 3.10 -12.83 -7.79
N ASP A 75 3.20 -13.94 -8.52
CA ASP A 75 3.29 -15.28 -7.93
C ASP A 75 4.62 -15.49 -7.18
N VAL A 76 5.71 -14.85 -7.62
CA VAL A 76 6.99 -14.85 -6.90
C VAL A 76 6.88 -14.07 -5.58
N ILE A 77 6.24 -12.89 -5.60
CA ILE A 77 5.97 -12.11 -4.39
C ILE A 77 5.08 -12.90 -3.42
N ASN A 78 4.06 -13.60 -3.93
CA ASN A 78 3.20 -14.44 -3.12
C ASN A 78 3.98 -15.56 -2.40
N ARG A 79 4.98 -16.17 -3.04
CA ARG A 79 5.85 -17.17 -2.38
C ARG A 79 6.68 -16.57 -1.24
N ALA A 80 7.18 -15.35 -1.41
CA ALA A 80 7.88 -14.63 -0.35
C ALA A 80 6.93 -14.29 0.81
N ASN A 81 5.71 -13.86 0.51
CA ASN A 81 4.67 -13.58 1.49
C ASN A 81 4.32 -14.83 2.30
N LEU A 82 4.11 -15.97 1.64
CA LEU A 82 3.87 -17.26 2.32
C LEU A 82 5.02 -17.61 3.27
N GLY A 83 6.28 -17.39 2.86
CA GLY A 83 7.43 -17.61 3.72
C GLY A 83 7.44 -16.76 4.98
N MET A 84 6.95 -15.52 4.90
CA MET A 84 6.77 -14.65 6.08
C MET A 84 5.59 -15.13 6.94
N GLU A 85 4.44 -15.41 6.33
CA GLU A 85 3.21 -15.83 7.01
C GLU A 85 3.42 -17.08 7.87
N VAL A 86 4.06 -18.12 7.32
CA VAL A 86 4.25 -19.40 8.04
C VAL A 86 5.31 -19.33 9.15
N MET A 87 6.18 -18.31 9.13
CA MET A 87 7.26 -18.16 10.11
C MET A 87 7.00 -17.07 11.15
N HIS A 88 6.16 -16.08 10.82
CA HIS A 88 5.76 -15.02 11.73
C HIS A 88 5.01 -15.62 12.93
N GLU A 89 5.23 -15.07 14.12
CA GLU A 89 4.51 -15.51 15.33
C GLU A 89 4.49 -17.05 15.55
N ARG A 90 5.60 -17.73 15.26
CA ARG A 90 5.78 -19.20 15.19
C ARG A 90 5.14 -20.08 16.30
N ASN A 91 4.83 -19.52 17.46
CA ASN A 91 4.26 -20.22 18.62
C ASN A 91 2.91 -19.63 19.08
N ALA A 92 2.32 -18.67 18.36
CA ALA A 92 1.10 -17.96 18.77
C ALA A 92 -0.18 -18.54 18.14
N HIS A 93 -0.06 -19.20 16.97
CA HIS A 93 -1.22 -19.71 16.23
C HIS A 93 -1.49 -21.18 16.56
N ASN A 94 -2.70 -21.47 17.07
CA ASN A 94 -3.18 -22.83 17.34
C ASN A 94 -4.24 -23.31 16.32
N PHE A 95 -4.71 -22.39 15.47
CA PHE A 95 -5.69 -22.64 14.42
C PHE A 95 -5.05 -22.36 13.05
N PRO A 96 -5.51 -23.04 11.98
CA PRO A 96 -4.89 -22.95 10.66
C PRO A 96 -5.15 -21.63 9.92
N LEU A 97 -6.09 -20.81 10.39
CA LEU A 97 -6.42 -19.51 9.79
C LEU A 97 -6.09 -18.40 10.77
N ASP A 98 -5.29 -17.44 10.32
CA ASP A 98 -5.03 -16.21 11.05
C ASP A 98 -6.14 -15.19 10.78
N LEU A 99 -7.14 -15.18 11.66
CA LEU A 99 -8.33 -14.33 11.57
C LEU A 99 -8.40 -13.45 12.82
N ALA A 100 -7.56 -12.43 12.88
CA ALA A 100 -7.63 -11.43 13.94
C ALA A 100 -8.57 -10.28 13.55
N SER A 101 -9.81 -10.32 14.04
CA SER A 101 -10.64 -9.11 14.19
C SER A 101 -10.95 -8.90 15.68
N GLY A 102 -10.07 -8.21 16.39
CA GLY A 102 -10.26 -7.86 17.80
C GLY A 102 -10.07 -9.02 18.80
N VAL A 103 -10.17 -8.67 20.09
CA VAL A 103 -10.06 -9.61 21.23
C VAL A 103 -11.01 -10.78 21.01
N ALA A 104 -10.52 -12.01 21.15
CA ALA A 104 -11.34 -13.22 21.14
C ALA A 104 -12.48 -13.06 22.18
N ALA A 105 -13.69 -12.78 21.70
CA ALA A 105 -14.86 -12.75 22.56
C ALA A 105 -15.09 -14.18 23.06
N PRO A 106 -15.21 -14.41 24.38
CA PRO A 106 -15.54 -15.73 24.88
C PRO A 106 -16.88 -16.16 24.27
N VAL A 107 -16.89 -17.35 23.66
CA VAL A 107 -18.13 -17.96 23.18
C VAL A 107 -19.07 -18.10 24.37
N ALA A 108 -20.22 -17.44 24.32
CA ALA A 108 -21.23 -17.54 25.37
C ALA A 108 -21.79 -18.97 25.38
N LEU A 109 -21.28 -19.83 26.27
CA LEU A 109 -21.75 -21.20 26.47
C LEU A 109 -23.09 -21.28 27.21
N GLN A 110 -23.63 -20.14 27.65
CA GLN A 110 -24.88 -20.08 28.41
C GLN A 110 -25.72 -18.89 27.95
N ALA A 111 -26.97 -19.17 27.58
CA ALA A 111 -27.93 -18.14 27.17
C ALA A 111 -28.28 -17.21 28.35
N PRO A 112 -28.51 -15.91 28.12
CA PRO A 112 -28.90 -14.98 29.17
C PRO A 112 -30.21 -15.43 29.83
N VAL A 113 -30.25 -15.42 31.16
CA VAL A 113 -31.49 -15.66 31.91
C VAL A 113 -32.37 -14.43 31.76
N ILE A 114 -33.53 -14.60 31.11
CA ILE A 114 -34.58 -13.57 31.07
C ILE A 114 -35.29 -13.61 32.43
N ASN A 115 -35.01 -12.64 33.29
CA ASN A 115 -35.82 -12.39 34.48
C ASN A 115 -37.00 -11.49 34.08
N GLY A 116 -38.21 -12.05 34.10
CA GLY A 116 -39.46 -11.32 34.00
C GLY A 116 -39.89 -10.71 35.32
#